data_AF-A0A1Y1JAD7-F1
#
_entry.id   AF-A0A1Y1JAD7-F1
#
_cell.length_a   1.000
_cell.length_b   1.000
_cell.length_c   1.000
_cell.angle_alpha   90.00
_cell.angle_beta   90.00
_cell.angle_gamma   90.00
#
_symmetry.space_group_name_H-M   'P 1'
#
loop_
_entity.id
_entity.type
_entity.pdbx_description
1 polymer ?
#
loop_
_entity_poly.entity_id
_entity_poly.type
_entity_poly.pdbx_seq_one_letter_code
_entity_poly.pdbx_strand_id
1 'polypeptide(L)'
;MQLWDYLTLLRQKVHQFSFWYKSSSIGHRNFVWVFVGCFCGYVYGKIEYMKKKKGKGVYGDLIYVDEYIVDNNNIRNFEKKYNQVNIHSFKNKGYEYTKLFKAINLNNSPVSYLQLRLWADKNSYEDYVKSQKIRELTENMDKECLFHSTDKYETIVDDSIVRLIP
;
A
#
# COMPACT_ATOMS: atom_id res chain seq x y z
N MET A 1 -29.41 -19.52 -28.88
CA MET A 1 -28.70 -20.67 -28.27
C MET A 1 -29.10 -20.75 -26.82
N GLN A 2 -29.74 -21.84 -26.41
CA GLN A 2 -30.28 -22.01 -25.06
C GLN A 2 -29.23 -22.63 -24.12
N LEU A 3 -29.39 -22.47 -22.81
CA LEU A 3 -28.46 -22.97 -21.79
C LEU A 3 -28.21 -24.50 -21.89
N TRP A 4 -29.23 -25.23 -22.36
CA TRP A 4 -29.18 -26.67 -22.64
C TRP A 4 -28.24 -27.05 -23.80
N ASP A 5 -28.11 -26.19 -24.81
CA ASP A 5 -27.19 -26.40 -25.93
C ASP A 5 -25.73 -26.33 -25.43
N TYR A 6 -25.44 -25.42 -24.49
CA TYR A 6 -24.10 -25.32 -23.90
C TYR A 6 -23.75 -26.54 -23.06
N LEU A 7 -24.69 -27.08 -22.27
CA LEU A 7 -24.45 -28.26 -21.45
C LEU A 7 -24.21 -29.52 -22.29
N THR A 8 -24.97 -29.69 -23.38
CA THR A 8 -24.82 -30.82 -24.30
C THR A 8 -23.50 -30.74 -25.07
N LEU A 9 -23.13 -29.55 -25.58
CA LEU A 9 -21.83 -29.31 -26.20
C LEU A 9 -20.68 -29.57 -25.23
N LEU A 10 -20.78 -29.10 -23.99
CA LEU A 10 -19.76 -29.32 -22.96
C LEU A 10 -19.59 -30.81 -22.67
N ARG A 11 -20.68 -31.55 -22.52
CA ARG A 11 -20.65 -33.01 -22.33
C ARG A 11 -19.95 -33.72 -23.49
N GLN A 12 -20.25 -33.34 -24.74
CA GLN A 12 -19.59 -33.90 -25.91
C GLN A 12 -18.09 -33.62 -25.92
N LYS A 13 -17.69 -32.38 -25.60
CA LYS A 13 -16.28 -31.97 -25.53
C LYS A 13 -15.52 -32.70 -24.43
N VAL A 14 -16.12 -32.89 -23.26
CA VAL A 14 -15.53 -33.67 -22.15
C VAL A 14 -15.33 -35.13 -22.56
N HIS A 15 -16.31 -35.73 -23.23
CA HIS A 15 -16.20 -37.11 -23.69
C HIS A 15 -15.09 -37.27 -24.74
N GLN A 16 -15.03 -36.36 -25.71
CA GLN A 16 -13.95 -36.31 -26.72
C GLN A 16 -12.57 -36.12 -26.07
N PHE A 17 -12.46 -35.23 -25.09
CA PHE A 17 -11.22 -35.00 -24.36
C PHE A 17 -10.79 -36.24 -23.56
N SER A 18 -11.74 -36.90 -22.88
CA SER A 18 -11.45 -38.14 -22.12
C SER A 18 -10.95 -39.26 -23.04
N PHE A 19 -11.59 -39.42 -24.20
CA PHE A 19 -11.16 -40.39 -25.19
C PHE A 19 -9.75 -40.09 -25.69
N TRP A 20 -9.50 -38.85 -26.14
CA TRP A 20 -8.19 -38.39 -26.60
C TRP A 20 -7.10 -38.56 -25.52
N TYR A 21 -7.41 -38.21 -24.28
CA TYR A 21 -6.46 -38.31 -23.17
C TYR A 21 -6.08 -39.77 -22.87
N LYS A 22 -7.04 -40.70 -22.94
CA LYS A 22 -6.80 -42.14 -22.79
C LYS A 22 -6.00 -42.74 -23.95
N SER A 23 -6.27 -42.30 -25.18
CA SER A 23 -5.57 -42.78 -26.38
C SER A 23 -4.21 -42.11 -26.62
N SER A 24 -3.89 -41.04 -25.91
CA SER A 24 -2.66 -40.28 -26.09
C SER A 24 -1.44 -40.94 -25.44
N SER A 25 -0.26 -40.66 -25.99
CA SER A 25 1.01 -41.12 -25.42
C SER A 25 1.26 -40.49 -24.04
N ILE A 26 2.14 -41.12 -23.26
CA ILE A 26 2.48 -40.68 -21.91
C ILE A 26 3.03 -39.23 -21.90
N GLY A 27 3.78 -38.85 -22.93
CA GLY A 27 4.37 -37.52 -23.07
C GLY A 27 3.33 -36.40 -23.23
N HIS A 28 2.32 -36.62 -24.07
CA HIS A 28 1.23 -35.65 -24.25
C HIS A 28 0.42 -35.45 -22.96
N ARG A 29 0.17 -36.54 -22.22
CA ARG A 29 -0.50 -36.47 -20.91
C ARG A 29 0.31 -35.68 -19.89
N ASN A 30 1.61 -35.92 -19.81
CA ASN A 30 2.50 -35.18 -18.91
C ASN A 30 2.54 -33.68 -19.27
N PHE A 31 2.59 -33.34 -20.55
CA PHE A 31 2.58 -31.95 -21.01
C PHE A 31 1.30 -31.22 -20.60
N VAL A 32 0.13 -31.86 -20.74
CA VAL A 32 -1.15 -31.29 -20.26
C VAL A 32 -1.09 -30.97 -18.77
N TRP A 33 -0.56 -31.88 -17.94
CA TRP A 33 -0.43 -31.63 -16.50
C TRP A 33 0.55 -30.53 -16.16
N VAL A 34 1.66 -30.41 -16.90
CA VAL A 34 2.59 -29.28 -16.75
C VAL A 34 1.88 -27.96 -17.04
N PHE A 35 1.11 -27.87 -18.14
CA PHE A 35 0.35 -26.67 -18.48
C PHE A 35 -0.70 -26.32 -17.42
N VAL A 36 -1.45 -27.32 -16.94
CA VAL A 36 -2.43 -27.15 -15.86
C VAL A 36 -1.73 -26.66 -14.59
N GLY A 37 -0.59 -27.25 -14.23
CA GLY A 37 0.22 -26.83 -13.09
C GLY A 37 0.71 -25.38 -13.20
N CYS A 38 1.28 -24.99 -14.34
CA CYS A 38 1.72 -23.61 -14.61
C CYS A 38 0.56 -22.62 -14.53
N PHE A 39 -0.61 -22.96 -15.09
CA PHE A 39 -1.77 -22.09 -15.06
C PHE A 39 -2.32 -21.93 -13.63
N CYS A 40 -2.46 -23.03 -12.88
CA CYS A 40 -2.88 -22.99 -11.48
C CYS A 40 -1.90 -22.17 -10.63
N GLY A 41 -0.58 -22.35 -10.84
CA GLY A 41 0.46 -21.54 -10.19
C GLY A 41 0.34 -20.05 -10.51
N TYR A 42 0.11 -19.71 -11.77
CA TYR A 42 -0.11 -18.32 -12.19
C TYR A 42 -1.35 -17.70 -11.52
N VAL A 43 -2.49 -18.40 -11.54
CA VAL A 43 -3.73 -17.91 -10.92
C VAL A 43 -3.54 -17.73 -9.41
N TYR A 44 -2.94 -18.72 -8.75
CA TYR A 44 -2.65 -18.65 -7.31
C TYR A 44 -1.73 -17.46 -6.98
N GLY A 45 -0.61 -17.34 -7.70
CA GLY A 45 0.34 -16.24 -7.52
C GLY A 45 -0.30 -14.87 -7.76
N LYS A 46 -1.17 -14.76 -8.76
CA LYS A 46 -1.92 -13.51 -9.05
C LYS A 46 -2.88 -13.17 -7.92
N ILE A 47 -3.61 -14.14 -7.37
CA ILE A 47 -4.52 -13.93 -6.23
C ILE A 47 -3.72 -13.50 -5.00
N GLU A 48 -2.61 -14.17 -4.70
CA GLU A 48 -1.75 -13.83 -3.58
C GLU A 48 -1.13 -12.43 -3.72
N TYR A 49 -0.63 -12.10 -4.92
CA TYR A 49 -0.10 -10.78 -5.23
C TYR A 49 -1.16 -9.68 -5.04
N MET A 50 -2.37 -9.88 -5.57
CA MET A 50 -3.47 -8.94 -5.39
C MET A 50 -3.88 -8.80 -3.92
N LYS A 51 -3.87 -9.89 -3.14
CA LYS A 51 -4.13 -9.84 -1.69
C LYS A 51 -3.05 -9.04 -0.96
N LYS A 52 -1.77 -9.24 -1.28
CA LYS A 52 -0.66 -8.49 -0.69
C LYS A 52 -0.72 -6.99 -1.03
N LYS A 53 -1.14 -6.65 -2.25
CA LYS A 53 -1.33 -5.25 -2.70
C LYS A 53 -2.63 -4.61 -2.19
N LYS A 54 -3.63 -5.39 -1.79
CA LYS A 54 -4.93 -4.86 -1.39
C LYS A 54 -4.84 -4.19 -0.03
N GLY A 55 -4.81 -2.86 -0.02
CA GLY A 55 -4.82 -2.06 1.20
C GLY A 55 -3.44 -1.79 1.79
N LYS A 56 -2.38 -2.27 1.14
CA LYS A 56 -0.97 -2.03 1.45
C LYS A 56 -0.31 -1.49 0.17
N GLY A 57 0.65 -0.57 0.27
CA GLY A 57 1.40 -0.11 -0.92
C GLY A 57 2.02 -1.27 -1.70
N VAL A 58 2.58 -1.03 -2.89
CA VAL A 58 3.18 -2.09 -3.73
C VAL A 58 4.21 -2.94 -2.95
N TYR A 59 4.87 -2.35 -1.95
CA TYR A 59 5.82 -3.01 -1.04
C TYR A 59 5.36 -3.11 0.43
N GLY A 60 4.11 -2.79 0.73
CA GLY A 60 3.62 -2.72 2.12
C GLY A 60 3.37 -1.30 2.61
N ASP A 61 4.01 -0.30 1.99
CA ASP A 61 4.12 1.01 2.62
C ASP A 61 3.00 1.97 2.20
N LEU A 62 2.24 2.49 3.17
CA LEU A 62 1.40 3.67 3.01
C LEU A 62 2.06 4.84 3.71
N ILE A 63 2.76 5.64 2.93
CA ILE A 63 3.53 6.76 3.43
C ILE A 63 2.68 8.02 3.29
N TYR A 64 2.43 8.67 4.41
CA TYR A 64 1.86 10.01 4.46
C TYR A 64 2.96 10.98 4.84
N VAL A 65 3.11 12.01 4.04
CA VAL A 65 4.08 13.07 4.25
C VAL A 65 3.31 14.33 4.59
N ASP A 66 3.65 14.95 5.72
CA ASP A 66 3.10 16.26 6.07
C ASP A 66 4.22 17.29 6.07
N GLU A 67 4.01 18.39 5.37
CA GLU A 67 4.87 19.55 5.43
C GLU A 67 4.26 20.61 6.33
N TYR A 68 5.03 21.11 7.29
CA TYR A 68 4.62 22.21 8.17
C TYR A 68 5.61 23.36 8.06
N ILE A 69 5.13 24.54 7.70
CA ILE A 69 5.92 25.78 7.75
C ILE A 69 5.47 26.55 8.98
N VAL A 70 6.40 26.84 9.90
CA VAL A 70 6.12 27.41 11.21
C VAL A 70 6.95 28.69 11.40
N ASP A 71 6.31 29.73 11.94
CA ASP A 71 7.01 30.96 12.31
C ASP A 71 7.94 30.72 13.51
N ASN A 72 9.07 31.43 13.55
CA ASN A 72 10.10 31.30 14.59
C ASN A 72 9.55 31.52 16.01
N ASN A 73 8.52 32.35 16.16
CA ASN A 73 7.89 32.65 17.44
C ASN A 73 7.05 31.48 17.99
N ASN A 74 6.48 30.64 17.11
CA ASN A 74 5.52 29.60 17.47
C ASN A 74 6.12 28.20 17.54
N ILE A 75 7.41 28.02 17.22
CA ILE A 75 8.09 26.72 17.16
C ILE A 75 7.83 25.86 18.41
N ARG A 76 8.00 26.43 19.61
CA ARG A 76 7.84 25.67 20.86
C ARG A 76 6.40 25.19 21.07
N ASN A 77 5.42 25.99 20.69
CA ASN A 77 4.01 25.63 20.80
C ASN A 77 3.65 24.55 19.77
N PHE A 78 4.13 24.71 18.54
CA PHE A 78 4.00 23.70 17.50
C PHE A 78 4.59 22.35 17.95
N GLU A 79 5.86 22.31 18.38
CA GLU A 79 6.52 21.07 18.80
C GLU A 79 5.78 20.39 19.97
N LYS A 80 5.24 21.17 20.92
CA LYS A 80 4.43 20.64 22.01
C LYS A 80 3.13 20.00 21.51
N LYS A 81 2.39 20.67 20.63
CA LYS A 81 1.12 20.16 20.07
C LYS A 81 1.34 18.98 19.12
N TYR A 82 2.38 19.05 18.30
CA TYR A 82 2.84 17.97 17.44
C TYR A 82 3.14 16.69 18.24
N ASN A 83 3.84 16.81 19.37
CA ASN A 83 4.07 15.67 20.26
C ASN A 83 2.77 15.09 20.84
N GLN A 84 1.77 15.91 21.14
CA GLN A 84 0.46 15.42 21.59
C GLN A 84 -0.24 14.61 20.49
N VAL A 85 -0.25 15.12 19.25
CA VAL A 85 -0.78 14.39 18.08
C VAL A 85 -0.05 13.06 17.91
N ASN A 86 1.28 13.04 18.03
CA ASN A 86 2.08 11.82 17.87
C ASN A 86 1.84 10.77 18.95
N ILE A 87 1.68 11.18 20.21
CA ILE A 87 1.34 10.23 21.30
C ILE A 87 0.02 9.52 21.00
N HIS A 88 -0.95 10.24 20.42
CA HIS A 88 -2.20 9.63 19.99
C HIS A 88 -2.01 8.76 18.75
N SER A 89 -1.27 9.23 17.77
CA SER A 89 -0.94 8.49 16.53
C SER A 89 -0.32 7.13 16.85
N PHE A 90 0.66 7.08 17.74
CA PHE A 90 1.35 5.86 18.15
C PHE A 90 0.42 4.80 18.78
N LYS A 91 -0.68 5.22 19.41
CA LYS A 91 -1.64 4.32 20.04
C LYS A 91 -2.68 3.78 19.07
N ASN A 92 -2.74 4.30 17.84
CA ASN A 92 -3.74 3.88 16.88
C ASN A 92 -3.33 2.59 16.18
N LYS A 93 -4.34 1.77 15.87
CA LYS A 93 -4.15 0.54 15.13
C LYS A 93 -3.57 0.87 13.75
N GLY A 94 -2.59 0.08 13.31
CA GLY A 94 -1.96 0.24 12.00
C GLY A 94 -0.91 1.34 11.92
N TYR A 95 -0.60 2.03 13.03
CA TYR A 95 0.59 2.88 13.09
C TYR A 95 1.86 2.01 13.03
N GLU A 96 2.81 2.36 12.18
CA GLU A 96 4.11 1.67 12.10
C GLU A 96 5.26 2.58 12.54
N TYR A 97 5.36 3.75 11.92
CA TYR A 97 6.53 4.60 12.10
C TYR A 97 6.23 6.08 11.85
N THR A 98 6.95 6.96 12.53
CA THR A 98 6.97 8.40 12.22
C THR A 98 8.38 8.94 12.37
N LYS A 99 8.81 9.75 11.41
CA LYS A 99 10.05 10.52 11.47
C LYS A 99 9.76 11.97 11.15
N LEU A 100 10.28 12.86 11.98
CA LEU A 100 10.24 14.29 11.73
C LEU A 100 11.61 14.75 11.27
N PHE A 101 11.65 15.48 10.17
CA PHE A 101 12.82 16.20 9.71
C PHE A 101 12.58 17.69 9.92
N LYS A 102 13.64 18.39 10.31
CA LYS A 102 13.63 19.85 10.47
C LYS A 102 14.62 20.42 9.46
N ALA A 103 14.16 21.33 8.62
CA ALA A 103 15.02 21.99 7.66
C ALA A 103 16.09 22.81 8.39
N ILE A 104 17.31 22.80 7.84
CA ILE A 104 18.40 23.64 8.33
C ILE A 104 18.07 25.08 7.93
N ASN A 105 17.95 25.97 8.90
CA ASN A 105 17.57 27.36 8.66
C ASN A 105 18.71 28.11 7.95
N LEU A 106 18.58 28.28 6.64
CA LEU A 106 19.39 29.24 5.89
C LEU A 106 18.63 30.57 5.86
N ASN A 107 19.22 31.60 6.48
CA ASN A 107 18.83 33.01 6.33
C ASN A 107 17.51 33.45 7.01
N ASN A 108 17.26 33.07 8.26
CA ASN A 108 16.11 33.56 9.05
C ASN A 108 14.74 33.31 8.39
N SER A 109 14.62 32.28 7.55
CA SER A 109 13.33 31.89 6.99
C SER A 109 12.44 31.26 8.07
N PRO A 110 11.11 31.19 7.83
CA PRO A 110 10.25 30.30 8.58
C PRO A 110 10.82 28.87 8.57
N VAL A 111 10.63 28.14 9.67
CA VAL A 111 11.16 26.80 9.81
C VAL A 111 10.22 25.83 9.12
N SER A 112 10.77 25.03 8.21
CA SER A 112 10.06 23.94 7.56
C SER A 112 10.32 22.63 8.30
N TYR A 113 9.25 21.90 8.58
CA TYR A 113 9.25 20.56 9.13
C TYR A 113 8.63 19.60 8.12
N LEU A 114 9.24 18.43 7.96
CA LEU A 114 8.73 17.35 7.11
C LEU A 114 8.49 16.11 7.97
N GLN A 115 7.23 15.75 8.17
CA GLN A 115 6.85 14.50 8.81
C GLN A 115 6.71 13.42 7.76
N LEU A 116 7.32 12.28 8.00
CA LEU A 116 7.11 11.03 7.28
C LEU A 116 6.43 10.04 8.22
N ARG A 117 5.21 9.63 7.90
CA ARG A 117 4.44 8.68 8.71
C ARG A 117 4.01 7.47 7.88
N LEU A 118 4.33 6.29 8.40
CA LEU A 118 4.02 5.01 7.80
C LEU A 118 2.83 4.35 8.49
N TRP A 119 1.90 3.84 7.69
CA TRP A 119 0.76 3.06 8.13
C TRP A 119 0.74 1.68 7.48
N ALA A 120 0.29 0.70 8.26
CA ALA A 120 0.19 -0.69 7.84
C ALA A 120 -0.90 -0.92 6.81
N ASP A 121 -1.99 -0.15 6.85
CA ASP A 121 -3.09 -0.26 5.92
C ASP A 121 -3.91 1.03 5.80
N LYS A 122 -4.60 1.17 4.67
CA LYS A 122 -5.35 2.38 4.33
C LYS A 122 -6.54 2.60 5.27
N ASN A 123 -7.22 1.54 5.68
CA ASN A 123 -8.41 1.64 6.51
C ASN A 123 -8.05 2.17 7.91
N SER A 124 -6.97 1.64 8.49
CA SER A 124 -6.42 2.12 9.76
C SER A 124 -6.10 3.62 9.73
N TYR A 125 -5.51 4.14 8.64
CA TYR A 125 -5.30 5.57 8.48
C TYR A 125 -6.62 6.35 8.34
N GLU A 126 -7.56 5.88 7.54
CA GLU A 126 -8.85 6.56 7.39
C GLU A 126 -9.62 6.63 8.71
N ASP A 127 -9.60 5.56 9.50
CA ASP A 127 -10.23 5.50 10.83
C ASP A 127 -9.52 6.46 11.80
N TYR A 128 -8.19 6.55 11.72
CA TYR A 128 -7.39 7.53 12.46
C TYR A 128 -7.81 8.97 12.15
N VAL A 129 -7.89 9.35 10.87
CA VAL A 129 -8.25 10.71 10.44
C VAL A 129 -9.71 11.05 10.78
N LYS A 130 -10.62 10.07 10.68
CA LYS A 130 -12.04 10.25 11.03
C LYS A 130 -12.27 10.43 12.53
N SER A 131 -11.31 10.06 13.37
CA SER A 131 -11.41 10.22 14.82
C SER A 131 -11.51 11.70 15.20
N GLN A 132 -12.60 12.09 15.85
CA GLN A 132 -12.84 13.47 16.24
C GLN A 132 -11.73 14.02 17.15
N LYS A 133 -11.19 13.19 18.04
CA LYS A 133 -10.08 13.59 18.91
C LYS A 133 -8.82 13.94 18.12
N ILE A 134 -8.51 13.17 17.07
CA ILE A 134 -7.35 13.43 16.23
C ILE A 134 -7.57 14.71 15.43
N ARG A 135 -8.76 14.87 14.85
CA ARG A 135 -9.12 16.07 14.10
C ARG A 135 -8.95 17.33 14.96
N GLU A 136 -9.46 17.34 16.18
CA GLU A 136 -9.31 18.48 17.10
C GLU A 136 -7.84 18.76 17.46
N LEU A 137 -7.02 17.73 17.66
CA LEU A 137 -5.60 17.90 17.97
C LEU A 137 -4.82 18.43 16.77
N THR A 138 -5.10 17.91 15.57
CA THR A 138 -4.50 18.36 14.31
C THR A 138 -4.89 19.80 14.02
N GLU A 139 -6.19 20.15 14.08
CA GLU A 139 -6.66 21.54 13.89
C GLU A 139 -5.99 22.52 14.87
N ASN A 140 -5.73 22.08 16.11
CA ASN A 140 -5.03 22.92 17.09
C ASN A 140 -3.54 23.08 16.80
N MET A 141 -2.90 22.08 16.20
CA MET A 141 -1.51 22.13 15.75
C MET A 141 -1.38 23.00 14.49
N ASP A 142 -2.31 22.87 13.54
CA ASP A 142 -2.30 23.59 12.26
C ASP A 142 -2.44 25.10 12.47
N LYS A 143 -3.15 25.53 13.53
CA LYS A 143 -3.23 26.95 13.94
C LYS A 143 -1.87 27.59 14.29
N GLU A 144 -0.88 26.80 14.67
CA GLU A 144 0.48 27.30 14.95
C GLU A 144 1.34 27.38 13.68
N CYS A 145 0.87 26.80 12.57
CA CYS A 145 1.56 26.75 11.30
C CYS A 145 1.12 27.90 10.39
N LEU A 146 2.04 28.40 9.57
CA LEU A 146 1.74 29.30 8.46
C LEU A 146 1.20 28.52 7.25
N PHE A 147 1.67 27.29 7.07
CA PHE A 147 1.28 26.41 5.99
C PHE A 147 1.34 24.96 6.45
N HIS A 148 0.37 24.17 6.01
CA HIS A 148 0.33 22.73 6.17
C HIS A 148 -0.17 22.09 4.89
N SER A 149 0.53 21.06 4.43
CA SER A 149 0.07 20.15 3.37
C SER A 149 0.26 18.70 3.79
N THR A 150 -0.62 17.84 3.29
CA THR A 150 -0.54 16.39 3.47
C THR A 150 -0.58 15.72 2.11
N ASP A 151 0.46 14.94 1.82
CA ASP A 151 0.58 14.18 0.58
C ASP A 151 0.72 12.69 0.88
N LYS A 152 0.17 11.87 -0.01
CA LYS A 152 0.30 10.41 0.05
C LYS A 152 1.32 9.95 -0.97
N TYR A 153 2.29 9.17 -0.51
CA TYR A 153 3.30 8.54 -1.34
C TYR A 153 3.21 7.01 -1.29
N GLU A 154 3.68 6.39 -2.37
CA GLU A 154 3.82 4.94 -2.47
C GLU A 154 5.27 4.63 -2.81
N THR A 155 5.86 3.65 -2.13
CA THR A 155 7.21 3.17 -2.47
C THR A 155 7.16 2.50 -3.84
N ILE A 156 7.96 3.03 -4.77
CA ILE A 156 8.23 2.43 -6.07
C ILE A 156 9.68 1.97 -6.02
N VAL A 157 9.91 0.66 -6.13
CA VAL A 157 11.27 0.12 -6.27
C VAL A 157 11.57 0.07 -7.76
N ASP A 158 12.66 0.73 -8.14
CA ASP A 158 13.20 0.71 -9.48
C ASP A 158 14.39 -0.26 -9.53
N ASP A 159 14.17 -1.43 -10.13
CA ASP A 159 15.20 -2.47 -10.31
C ASP A 159 16.03 -2.24 -11.60
N SER A 160 15.86 -1.12 -12.30
CA SER A 160 16.60 -0.84 -13.54
C SER A 160 18.08 -0.52 -13.32
N ILE A 161 18.47 -0.12 -12.11
CA ILE A 161 19.86 0.20 -11.76
C ILE A 161 20.48 -0.98 -11.01
N VAL A 162 21.27 -1.79 -11.73
CA VAL A 162 22.10 -2.83 -11.12
C VAL A 162 23.20 -2.16 -10.30
N ARG A 163 23.10 -2.20 -8.95
CA ARG A 163 24.24 -1.88 -8.09
C ARG A 163 25.31 -2.95 -8.28
N LEU A 164 26.31 -2.65 -9.10
CA LEU A 164 27.59 -3.35 -9.05
C LEU A 164 28.24 -2.99 -7.71
N ILE A 165 28.04 -3.83 -6.69
CA ILE A 165 28.79 -3.73 -5.44
C ILE A 165 30.20 -4.25 -5.76
N PRO A 166 31.26 -3.44 -5.62
CA PRO A 166 32.63 -3.88 -5.82
C PRO A 166 33.10 -4.87 -4.74
#